data_AF-A0A945Q8X8-F1
#
_entry.id   AF-A0A945Q8X8-F1
#
_cell.length_a   1.000
_cell.length_b   1.000
_cell.length_c   1.000
_cell.angle_alpha   90.00
_cell.angle_beta   90.00
_cell.angle_gamma   90.00
#
_symmetry.space_group_name_H-M   'P 1'
#
loop_
_entity.id
_entity.type
_entity.pdbx_description
1 polymer ?
#
loop_
_entity_poly.entity_id
_entity_poly.type
_entity_poly.pdbx_seq_one_letter_code
_entity_poly.pdbx_strand_id
1 'polypeptide(L)'
;SYLLSGTILWFIGNPEENVIGASGIVYALASFVLISGFIKKQPRLTILSFFVIFMYGSLFWGMLPMPNKISWEGHLSGFIAGILIAIYFRNKGPQEKIYNYELEEELEKERKDIDINYIYKKDE
;
A
#
# COMPACT_ATOMS: atom_id res chain seq x y z
N SER A 1 12.33 -5.08 6.14
CA SER A 1 12.61 -5.08 4.70
C SER A 1 13.92 -5.79 4.40
N TYR A 2 15.06 -5.41 4.99
CA TYR A 2 16.41 -5.92 4.69
C TYR A 2 16.50 -7.43 4.41
N LEU A 3 16.09 -8.27 5.37
CA LEU A 3 16.12 -9.73 5.20
C LEU A 3 15.17 -10.22 4.10
N LEU A 4 13.97 -9.65 4.01
CA LEU A 4 12.96 -10.05 3.03
C LEU A 4 13.38 -9.66 1.61
N SER A 5 13.87 -8.43 1.41
CA SER A 5 14.37 -7.98 0.12
C SER A 5 15.60 -8.78 -0.30
N GLY A 6 16.52 -9.07 0.63
CA GLY A 6 17.68 -9.93 0.37
C GLY A 6 17.27 -11.35 -0.02
N THR A 7 16.26 -11.92 0.65
CA THR A 7 15.74 -13.25 0.32
C THR A 7 15.11 -13.27 -1.08
N ILE A 8 14.27 -12.29 -1.40
CA ILE A 8 13.66 -12.18 -2.73
C ILE A 8 14.74 -12.03 -3.80
N LEU A 9 15.71 -11.13 -3.57
CA LEU A 9 16.84 -10.92 -4.47
C LEU A 9 17.65 -12.20 -4.69
N TRP A 10 17.84 -13.01 -3.65
CA TRP A 10 18.58 -14.27 -3.78
C TRP A 10 17.92 -15.27 -4.74
N PHE A 11 16.59 -15.20 -4.91
CA PHE A 11 15.86 -16.05 -5.84
C PHE A 11 15.78 -15.48 -7.27
N ILE A 12 15.76 -14.16 -7.43
CA ILE A 12 15.51 -13.51 -8.74
C ILE A 12 16.74 -12.84 -9.36
N GLY A 13 17.78 -12.59 -8.56
CA GLY A 13 18.98 -11.87 -8.96
C GLY A 13 19.89 -12.72 -9.86
N ASN A 14 20.62 -12.05 -10.75
CA ASN A 14 21.63 -12.68 -11.57
C ASN A 14 22.77 -13.22 -10.67
N PRO A 15 23.05 -14.54 -10.66
CA PRO A 15 24.09 -15.13 -9.81
C PRO A 15 25.52 -14.69 -10.20
N GLU A 16 25.71 -14.15 -11.40
CA GLU A 16 27.02 -13.64 -11.87
C GLU A 16 27.28 -12.20 -11.41
N GLU A 17 26.29 -11.53 -10.81
CA GLU A 17 26.37 -10.13 -10.40
C GLU A 17 26.43 -9.97 -8.89
N ASN A 18 27.31 -9.07 -8.44
CA ASN A 18 27.36 -8.67 -7.03
C ASN A 18 26.47 -7.45 -6.82
N VAL A 19 25.42 -7.62 -6.03
CA VAL A 19 24.49 -6.53 -5.69
C VAL A 19 24.84 -5.95 -4.32
N ILE A 20 25.23 -4.68 -4.30
CA ILE A 20 25.56 -3.94 -3.07
C ILE A 20 24.84 -2.60 -3.11
N GLY A 21 24.15 -2.25 -2.03
CA GLY A 21 23.54 -0.94 -1.88
C GLY A 21 22.40 -0.89 -0.88
N ALA A 22 22.13 0.31 -0.36
CA ALA A 22 20.99 0.59 0.51
C ALA A 22 19.71 0.92 -0.29
N SER A 23 19.79 1.06 -1.61
CA SER A 23 18.67 1.47 -2.46
C SER A 23 17.48 0.52 -2.34
N GLY A 24 17.67 -0.80 -2.22
CA GLY A 24 16.58 -1.74 -2.00
C GLY A 24 15.71 -1.42 -0.77
N ILE A 25 16.29 -0.83 0.29
CA ILE A 25 15.54 -0.34 1.46
C ILE A 25 14.69 0.88 1.08
N VAL A 26 15.24 1.81 0.29
CA VAL A 26 14.51 2.98 -0.21
C VAL A 26 13.31 2.55 -1.03
N TYR A 27 13.49 1.58 -1.94
CA TYR A 27 12.40 1.00 -2.72
C TYR A 27 11.33 0.33 -1.85
N ALA A 28 11.75 -0.41 -0.82
CA ALA A 28 10.83 -1.02 0.14
C ALA A 28 10.04 0.03 0.94
N LEU A 29 10.67 1.14 1.34
CA LEU A 29 9.98 2.21 2.07
C LEU A 29 9.00 2.96 1.16
N ALA A 30 9.42 3.28 -0.06
CA ALA A 30 8.58 3.98 -1.03
C ALA A 30 7.31 3.16 -1.35
N SER A 31 7.45 1.87 -1.67
CA SER A 31 6.30 1.00 -1.94
C SER A 31 5.47 0.72 -0.69
N PHE A 32 6.10 0.58 0.49
CA PHE A 32 5.37 0.41 1.75
C PHE A 32 4.44 1.59 2.04
N VAL A 33 4.92 2.83 1.91
CA VAL A 33 4.10 4.04 2.16
C VAL A 33 2.99 4.17 1.13
N LEU A 34 3.31 3.95 -0.15
CA LEU A 34 2.33 4.01 -1.25
C LEU A 34 1.19 3.00 -1.04
N ILE A 35 1.53 1.73 -0.87
CA ILE A 35 0.55 0.65 -0.71
C ILE A 35 -0.20 0.80 0.62
N SER A 36 0.47 1.20 1.70
CA SER A 36 -0.22 1.49 2.97
C SER A 36 -1.22 2.63 2.83
N GLY A 37 -0.88 3.69 2.09
CA GLY A 37 -1.77 4.81 1.79
C GLY A 37 -3.03 4.36 1.05
N PHE A 38 -2.88 3.50 0.04
CA PHE A 38 -4.02 2.91 -0.67
C PHE A 38 -4.88 2.00 0.20
N ILE A 39 -4.28 1.04 0.90
CA ILE A 39 -5.03 0.06 1.71
C ILE A 39 -5.79 0.75 2.84
N LYS A 40 -5.18 1.74 3.49
CA LYS A 40 -5.76 2.45 4.64
C LYS A 40 -6.60 3.67 4.24
N LYS A 41 -6.85 3.84 2.93
CA LYS A 41 -7.60 4.98 2.36
C LYS A 41 -7.10 6.34 2.85
N GLN A 42 -5.79 6.49 3.01
CA GLN A 42 -5.19 7.71 3.56
C GLN A 42 -4.55 8.56 2.45
N PRO A 43 -5.28 9.51 1.83
CA PRO A 43 -4.84 10.21 0.62
C PRO A 43 -3.55 11.01 0.83
N ARG A 44 -3.31 11.50 2.05
CA ARG A 44 -2.08 12.23 2.40
C ARG A 44 -0.82 11.37 2.21
N LEU A 45 -0.88 10.08 2.58
CA LEU A 45 0.25 9.17 2.42
C LEU A 45 0.45 8.81 0.95
N THR A 46 -0.66 8.55 0.24
CA THR A 46 -0.63 8.25 -1.19
C THR A 46 -0.03 9.40 -2.01
N ILE A 47 -0.48 10.64 -1.80
CA ILE A 47 0.05 11.83 -2.49
C ILE A 47 1.53 12.02 -2.18
N LEU A 48 1.93 11.91 -0.90
CA LEU A 48 3.33 12.02 -0.52
C LEU A 48 4.20 10.97 -1.22
N SER A 49 3.75 9.72 -1.31
CA SER A 49 4.50 8.67 -2.00
C SER A 49 4.59 8.91 -3.52
N PHE A 50 3.54 9.41 -4.16
CA PHE A 50 3.62 9.81 -5.57
C PHE A 50 4.57 10.99 -5.78
N PHE A 51 4.57 11.96 -4.86
CA PHE A 51 5.51 13.06 -4.88
C PHE A 51 6.97 12.58 -4.77
N VAL A 52 7.24 11.62 -3.86
CA VAL A 52 8.57 10.99 -3.75
C VAL A 52 8.95 10.27 -5.03
N ILE A 53 8.05 9.45 -5.61
CA ILE A 53 8.30 8.75 -6.88
C ILE A 53 8.56 9.74 -8.02
N PHE A 54 7.86 10.86 -8.06
CA PHE A 54 8.02 11.90 -9.07
C PHE A 54 9.35 12.66 -8.93
N MET A 55 9.68 13.12 -7.72
CA MET A 55 10.93 13.84 -7.42
C MET A 55 12.15 12.94 -7.59
N TYR A 56 12.04 11.69 -7.16
CA TYR A 56 12.99 10.64 -7.45
C TYR A 56 12.51 9.87 -8.67
N GLY A 57 12.30 10.57 -9.80
CA GLY A 57 11.74 10.01 -11.05
C GLY A 57 12.45 8.74 -11.56
N SER A 58 13.70 8.51 -11.13
CA SER A 58 14.45 7.27 -11.38
C SER A 58 13.96 6.06 -10.59
N LEU A 59 13.12 6.22 -9.56
CA LEU A 59 12.60 5.11 -8.78
C LEU A 59 11.84 4.16 -9.69
N PHE A 60 10.85 4.67 -10.44
CA PHE A 60 10.07 3.82 -11.34
C PHE A 60 10.95 3.13 -12.39
N TRP A 61 11.79 3.90 -13.08
CA TRP A 61 12.65 3.38 -14.13
C TRP A 61 13.71 2.40 -13.60
N GLY A 62 14.25 2.64 -12.41
CA GLY A 62 15.29 1.82 -11.80
C GLY A 62 14.86 0.39 -11.43
N MET A 63 13.57 0.06 -11.53
CA MET A 63 13.08 -1.33 -11.39
C MET A 63 13.02 -2.07 -12.73
N LEU A 64 13.30 -1.40 -13.84
CA LEU A 64 13.28 -2.01 -15.17
C LEU A 64 14.70 -2.43 -15.58
N PRO A 65 14.84 -3.51 -16.37
CA PRO A 65 16.11 -3.93 -16.93
C PRO A 65 16.60 -2.88 -17.93
N MET A 66 17.47 -1.98 -17.47
CA MET A 66 18.12 -0.96 -18.29
C MET A 66 19.61 -1.29 -18.42
N PRO A 67 20.26 -0.87 -19.52
CA PRO A 67 21.70 -1.05 -19.73
C PRO A 67 22.50 -0.09 -18.84
N ASN A 68 22.45 -0.29 -17.53
CA ASN A 68 23.19 0.44 -16.51
C ASN A 68 23.88 -0.55 -15.58
N LYS A 69 24.86 -0.08 -14.79
CA LYS A 69 25.59 -0.94 -13.83
C LYS A 69 24.85 -1.15 -12.51
N ILE A 70 23.58 -0.73 -12.41
CA ILE A 70 22.82 -0.74 -11.16
C ILE A 70 21.80 -1.88 -11.24
N SER A 71 21.85 -2.82 -10.29
CA SER A 71 20.93 -3.95 -10.29
C SER A 71 19.48 -3.51 -10.10
N TRP A 72 18.68 -3.70 -11.15
CA TRP A 72 17.24 -3.47 -11.13
C TRP A 72 16.53 -4.56 -10.31
N GLU A 73 17.09 -5.77 -10.22
CA GLU A 73 16.60 -6.87 -9.38
C GLU A 73 16.67 -6.48 -7.90
N GLY A 74 17.74 -5.79 -7.49
CA GLY A 74 17.89 -5.24 -6.13
C GLY A 74 16.83 -4.20 -5.81
N HIS A 75 16.47 -3.35 -6.77
CA HIS A 75 15.39 -2.39 -6.61
C HIS A 75 14.01 -3.05 -6.58
N LEU A 76 13.75 -3.98 -7.50
CA LEU A 76 12.48 -4.69 -7.60
C LEU A 76 12.23 -5.56 -6.37
N SER A 77 13.24 -6.29 -5.88
CA SER A 77 13.14 -7.09 -4.65
C SER A 77 12.82 -6.23 -3.43
N GLY A 78 13.43 -5.05 -3.32
CA GLY A 78 13.07 -4.03 -2.33
C GLY A 78 11.62 -3.60 -2.45
N PHE A 79 11.18 -3.23 -3.66
CA PHE A 79 9.82 -2.81 -3.96
C PHE A 79 8.79 -3.89 -3.55
N ILE A 80 9.00 -5.15 -3.97
CA ILE A 80 8.13 -6.29 -3.61
C ILE A 80 8.10 -6.50 -2.10
N ALA A 81 9.26 -6.45 -1.42
CA ALA A 81 9.31 -6.59 0.04
C ALA A 81 8.45 -5.52 0.74
N GLY A 82 8.49 -4.27 0.26
CA GLY A 82 7.65 -3.20 0.81
C GLY A 82 6.15 -3.42 0.61
N ILE A 83 5.73 -3.95 -0.55
CA ILE A 83 4.33 -4.34 -0.80
C ILE A 83 3.89 -5.42 0.20
N LEU A 84 4.67 -6.49 0.35
CA LEU A 84 4.35 -7.59 1.25
C LEU A 84 4.24 -7.11 2.71
N ILE A 85 5.16 -6.24 3.13
CA ILE A 85 5.15 -5.64 4.48
C ILE A 85 3.92 -4.74 4.65
N ALA A 86 3.52 -3.96 3.65
CA ALA A 86 2.33 -3.11 3.72
C ALA A 86 1.05 -3.94 3.89
N ILE A 87 0.94 -5.05 3.14
CA ILE A 87 -0.17 -5.99 3.27
C ILE A 87 -0.17 -6.63 4.67
N TYR A 88 0.99 -7.08 5.16
CA TYR A 88 1.10 -7.69 6.48
C TYR A 88 0.68 -6.74 7.61
N PHE A 89 1.08 -5.47 7.55
CA PHE A 89 0.74 -4.44 8.54
C PHE A 89 -0.53 -3.65 8.24
N ARG A 90 -1.39 -4.10 7.32
CA ARG A 90 -2.60 -3.35 6.91
C ARG A 90 -3.52 -2.97 8.08
N ASN A 91 -3.66 -3.87 9.05
CA ASN A 91 -4.52 -3.71 10.23
C ASN A 91 -3.81 -3.03 11.42
N LYS A 92 -2.62 -2.47 11.21
CA LYS A 92 -1.81 -1.84 12.27
C LYS A 92 -1.51 -0.38 11.90
N GLY A 93 -1.37 0.47 12.92
CA GLY A 93 -1.09 1.91 12.74
C GLY A 93 -2.34 2.76 12.49
N PRO A 94 -2.18 4.02 12.06
CA PRO A 94 -3.29 4.95 11.87
C PRO A 94 -4.28 4.39 10.86
N GLN A 95 -5.54 4.28 11.27
CA GLN A 95 -6.66 3.96 10.39
C GLN A 95 -7.46 5.24 10.16
N GLU A 96 -8.25 5.25 9.08
CA GLU A 96 -9.21 6.32 8.85
C GLU A 96 -10.17 6.43 10.06
N LYS A 97 -10.35 7.64 10.57
CA LYS A 97 -11.30 7.90 11.65
C LYS A 97 -12.67 8.06 11.03
N ILE A 98 -13.60 7.19 11.38
CA ILE A 98 -15.02 7.38 11.07
C ILE A 98 -15.56 8.40 12.07
N TYR A 99 -16.15 9.49 11.58
CA TYR A 99 -16.76 10.49 12.45
C TYR A 99 -18.24 10.19 12.69
N ASN A 100 -18.79 10.65 13.82
CA ASN A 100 -20.19 10.39 14.18
C ASN A 100 -21.18 10.88 13.11
N TYR A 101 -20.88 12.00 12.44
CA TYR A 101 -21.75 12.53 11.39
C TYR A 101 -21.78 11.62 10.14
N GLU A 102 -20.66 10.97 9.78
CA GLU A 102 -20.60 9.99 8.68
C GLU A 102 -21.43 8.74 9.02
N LEU A 103 -21.39 8.31 10.29
CA LEU A 103 -22.17 7.18 10.78
C LEU A 103 -23.67 7.50 10.79
N GLU A 104 -24.05 8.70 11.22
CA GLU A 104 -25.43 9.19 11.20
C GLU A 104 -26.00 9.24 9.76
N GLU A 105 -25.23 9.76 8.79
CA GLU A 105 -25.63 9.75 7.38
C GLU A 105 -25.81 8.33 6.80
N GLU A 106 -24.93 7.39 7.16
CA GLU A 106 -25.07 5.98 6.76
C GLU A 106 -26.32 5.33 7.37
N LEU A 107 -26.55 5.54 8.67
CA LEU A 107 -27.74 5.04 9.37
C LEU A 107 -29.03 5.65 8.82
N GLU A 108 -29.04 6.92 8.43
CA GLU A 108 -30.20 7.54 7.78
C GLU A 108 -30.48 6.97 6.40
N LYS A 109 -29.45 6.68 5.59
CA LYS A 109 -29.62 5.98 4.31
C LYS A 109 -30.20 4.59 4.52
N GLU A 110 -29.64 3.83 5.46
CA GLU A 110 -30.14 2.49 5.78
C GLU A 110 -31.59 2.53 6.24
N ARG A 111 -31.96 3.51 7.09
CA ARG A 111 -33.33 3.69 7.57
C ARG A 111 -34.32 4.08 6.46
N LYS A 112 -33.87 4.78 5.43
CA LYS A 112 -34.69 5.14 4.26
C LYS A 112 -34.93 3.97 3.31
N ASP A 113 -34.00 3.01 3.26
CA ASP A 113 -34.12 1.80 2.43
C ASP A 113 -34.95 0.68 3.09
N ILE A 114 -35.22 0.78 4.40
CA ILE A 114 -36.09 -0.16 5.10
C ILE A 114 -37.56 0.19 4.82
N ASP A 115 -38.21 -0.58 3.96
CA ASP A 115 -39.66 -0.53 3.73
C ASP A 115 -40.39 -1.17 4.92
N ILE A 116 -40.83 -0.34 5.89
CA ILE A 116 -41.52 -0.81 7.09
C ILE A 116 -42.98 -1.11 6.74
N ASN A 117 -43.31 -2.39 6.53
CA ASN A 117 -44.69 -2.85 6.43
C ASN A 117 -45.35 -2.86 7.82
N TYR A 118 -46.18 -1.86 8.10
CA TYR A 118 -47.01 -1.86 9.30
C TYR A 118 -48.13 -2.90 9.19
N ILE A 119 -48.02 -4.01 9.91
CA ILE A 119 -49.13 -4.95 10.11
C ILE A 119 -49.97 -4.39 11.27
N TYR A 120 -51.05 -3.68 10.94
CA TYR A 120 -52.04 -3.30 11.94
C TYR A 120 -52.74 -4.56 12.44
N LYS A 121 -52.39 -4.99 13.66
CA LYS A 121 -53.19 -5.96 14.38
C LYS A 121 -54.43 -5.22 14.88
N LYS A 122 -55.58 -5.53 14.28
CA LYS A 122 -56.86 -5.02 14.74
C LYS A 122 -57.13 -5.70 16.08
N ASP A 123 -57.19 -4.92 17.15
CA ASP A 123 -57.58 -5.43 18.46
C ASP A 123 -59.02 -5.97 18.38
N GLU A 124 -59.22 -7.20 18.86
CA GLU A 124 -60.50 -7.93 18.90
C GLU A 124 -61.44 -7.41 20.00
#